data_AF-A0A6G3XXX2-F1
#
_entry.id   AF-A0A6G3XXX2-F1
#
_cell.length_a   1.000
_cell.length_b   1.000
_cell.length_c   1.000
_cell.angle_alpha   90.00
_cell.angle_beta   90.00
_cell.angle_gamma   90.00
#
_symmetry.space_group_name_H-M   'P 1'
#
loop_
_entity.id
_entity.type
_entity.pdbx_description
1 polymer ?
#
loop_
_entity_poly.entity_id
_entity_poly.type
_entity_poly.pdbx_seq_one_letter_code
_entity_poly.pdbx_strand_id
1 'polypeptide(L)' 'CVHVLSEDIQRDPDRLHRYLRDHAIDFIEVAPTVLAQLEQAGLTEGGSCPLPLLGVGGEAVPDSQWARLRELPG' A
#
# COMPACT_ATOMS: atom_id res chain seq x y z
N CYS A 1 -10.86 -7.69 -11.10
CA CYS A 1 -11.48 -6.47 -11.68
C CYS A 1 -10.40 -5.40 -11.83
N VAL A 2 -10.52 -4.45 -12.75
CA VAL A 2 -9.61 -3.29 -12.80
C VAL A 2 -10.36 -2.08 -12.26
N HIS A 3 -9.79 -1.42 -11.26
CA HIS A 3 -10.35 -0.22 -10.65
C HIS A 3 -9.58 0.99 -11.19
N VAL A 4 -10.29 1.94 -11.81
CA VAL A 4 -9.70 3.21 -12.22
C VAL A 4 -10.02 4.23 -11.14
N LEU A 5 -8.98 4.68 -10.44
CA LEU A 5 -9.12 5.67 -9.38
C LEU A 5 -8.97 7.08 -9.95
N SER A 6 -9.69 8.02 -9.37
CA SER A 6 -9.47 9.43 -9.64
C SER A 6 -8.21 9.94 -8.94
N GLU A 7 -7.62 11.01 -9.49
CA GLU A 7 -6.38 11.58 -8.98
C GLU A 7 -6.50 12.05 -7.51
N ASP A 8 -7.68 12.51 -7.08
CA ASP A 8 -7.92 12.94 -5.70
C ASP A 8 -7.82 11.77 -4.70
N ILE A 9 -8.22 10.56 -5.10
CA ILE A 9 -8.09 9.36 -4.26
C ILE A 9 -6.63 8.89 -4.27
N GLN A 10 -5.98 8.91 -5.44
CA GLN A 10 -4.60 8.44 -5.58
C GLN A 10 -3.61 9.27 -4.73
N ARG A 11 -3.86 10.57 -4.57
CA ARG A 11 -2.97 11.51 -3.86
C ARG A 11 -3.26 11.65 -2.36
N ASP A 12 -4.34 11.04 -1.88
CA ASP A 12 -4.76 11.06 -0.48
C ASP A 12 -4.56 9.65 0.11
N PRO A 13 -3.48 9.42 0.89
CA PRO A 13 -3.16 8.10 1.43
C PRO A 13 -4.27 7.50 2.30
N ASP A 14 -5.01 8.32 3.04
CA ASP A 14 -6.13 7.89 3.87
C ASP A 14 -7.32 7.42 3.02
N ARG A 15 -7.62 8.15 1.93
CA ARG A 15 -8.66 7.74 0.98
C ARG A 15 -8.26 6.50 0.21
N LEU A 16 -7.01 6.42 -0.24
CA LEU A 16 -6.50 5.26 -0.94
C LEU A 16 -6.54 4.02 -0.03
N HIS A 17 -6.08 4.13 1.21
CA HIS A 17 -6.16 3.05 2.19
C HIS A 17 -7.60 2.56 2.42
N ARG A 18 -8.55 3.48 2.63
CA ARG A 18 -9.99 3.13 2.71
C ARG A 18 -10.50 2.46 1.46
N TYR A 19 -10.15 2.98 0.27
CA TYR A 19 -10.58 2.42 -1.00
C TYR A 19 -10.12 0.97 -1.18
N LEU A 20 -8.84 0.69 -0.88
CA LEU A 20 -8.26 -0.66 -0.96
C LEU A 20 -9.01 -1.65 -0.08
N ARG A 21 -9.38 -1.23 1.14
CA ARG A 21 -10.13 -2.03 2.10
C ARG A 21 -11.58 -2.25 1.67
N ASP A 22 -12.29 -1.18 1.31
CA ASP A 22 -13.72 -1.23 1.00
C ASP A 22 -14.02 -2.03 -0.28
N HIS A 23 -13.07 -2.06 -1.21
CA HIS A 23 -13.21 -2.77 -2.49
C HIS A 23 -12.48 -4.12 -2.53
N ALA A 24 -11.88 -4.54 -1.41
CA ALA A 24 -11.08 -5.77 -1.31
C ALA A 24 -10.09 -5.91 -2.47
N ILE A 25 -9.27 -4.88 -2.67
CA ILE A 25 -8.27 -4.89 -3.75
C ILE A 25 -7.22 -5.96 -3.46
N ASP A 26 -7.04 -6.88 -4.40
CA ASP A 26 -6.10 -8.00 -4.22
C ASP A 26 -4.65 -7.62 -4.54
N PHE A 27 -4.44 -6.58 -5.35
CA PHE A 27 -3.13 -6.17 -5.82
C PHE A 27 -3.05 -4.67 -6.13
N ILE A 28 -1.95 -4.06 -5.71
CA ILE A 28 -1.54 -2.72 -6.14
C ILE A 28 -0.03 -2.68 -6.31
N GLU A 29 0.45 -1.85 -7.24
CA GLU A 29 1.86 -1.48 -7.37
C GLU A 29 2.02 0.01 -7.06
N VAL A 30 2.92 0.34 -6.14
CA VAL A 30 3.17 1.72 -5.70
C VAL A 30 4.67 2.02 -5.60
N ALA A 31 5.02 3.30 -5.66
CA ALA A 31 6.38 3.74 -5.33
C ALA A 31 6.69 3.55 -3.83
N PRO A 32 7.96 3.32 -3.46
CA PRO A 32 8.44 3.33 -2.07
C PRO A 32 7.91 4.49 -1.23
N THR A 33 7.95 5.70 -1.77
CA THR A 33 7.44 6.92 -1.12
C THR A 33 5.94 6.85 -0.83
N VAL A 34 5.14 6.35 -1.77
CA VAL A 34 3.69 6.17 -1.62
C VAL A 34 3.36 5.06 -0.63
N LEU A 35 4.12 3.95 -0.66
CA LEU A 35 3.96 2.89 0.35
C LEU A 35 4.20 3.42 1.76
N ALA A 36 5.26 4.22 1.97
CA ALA A 36 5.52 4.80 3.29
C ALA A 36 4.36 5.69 3.78
N GLN A 37 3.71 6.44 2.88
CA GLN A 37 2.52 7.23 3.20
C GLN A 37 1.31 6.35 3.54
N LEU A 38 1.11 5.25 2.82
CA LEU A 38 0.05 4.27 3.11
C LEU A 38 0.27 3.56 4.45
N GLU A 39 1.51 3.23 4.81
CA GLU A 39 1.85 2.69 6.13
C GLU A 39 1.50 3.69 7.24
N GLN A 40 1.77 4.99 7.02
CA GLN A 40 1.38 6.05 7.96
C GLN A 40 -0.15 6.22 8.06
N ALA A 41 -0.87 5.96 6.97
CA ALA A 41 -2.34 5.95 6.92
C ALA A 41 -2.97 4.64 7.46
N GLY A 42 -2.15 3.70 7.94
CA GLY A 42 -2.61 2.49 8.61
C GLY A 42 -2.69 1.23 7.75
N LEU A 43 -2.08 1.22 6.55
CA LEU A 43 -2.05 0.03 5.68
C LEU A 43 -1.48 -1.21 6.39
N THR A 44 -0.48 -1.02 7.24
CA THR A 44 0.19 -2.09 8.02
C THR A 44 -0.09 -1.99 9.52
N GLU A 45 -1.11 -1.21 9.91
CA GLU A 45 -1.50 -1.06 11.32
C GLU A 45 -1.97 -2.41 11.90
N GLY A 46 -1.58 -2.68 13.15
CA GLY A 46 -1.86 -3.98 13.77
C GLY A 46 -0.97 -5.12 13.26
N GLY A 47 0.05 -4.83 12.45
CA GLY A 47 1.03 -5.81 11.99
C GLY A 47 0.50 -6.74 10.90
N SER A 48 -0.48 -6.30 10.10
CA SER A 48 -1.01 -7.06 8.96
C SER A 48 -1.24 -6.13 7.78
N CYS A 49 -1.14 -6.66 6.56
CA CYS A 49 -1.50 -5.94 5.34
C CYS A 49 -2.83 -6.49 4.81
N PRO A 50 -3.82 -5.66 4.45
CA PRO A 50 -5.07 -6.14 3.88
C PRO A 50 -4.91 -6.66 2.43
N LEU A 51 -3.76 -6.39 1.79
CA LEU A 51 -3.49 -6.76 0.41
C LEU A 51 -2.77 -8.12 0.34
N PRO A 52 -3.30 -9.11 -0.39
CA PRO A 52 -2.62 -10.36 -0.69
C PRO A 52 -1.32 -10.19 -1.47
N LEU A 53 -1.24 -9.17 -2.33
CA LEU A 53 -0.06 -8.88 -3.13
C LEU A 53 0.21 -7.37 -3.18
N LEU A 54 1.43 -6.97 -2.86
CA LEU A 54 1.90 -5.59 -2.91
C LEU A 54 3.16 -5.49 -3.77
N GLY A 55 3.05 -4.77 -4.88
CA GLY A 55 4.19 -4.40 -5.71
C GLY A 55 4.80 -3.09 -5.23
N VAL A 56 6.13 -3.04 -5.15
CA VAL A 56 6.88 -1.81 -4.84
C VAL A 56 7.93 -1.58 -5.92
N GLY A 57 7.84 -0.46 -6.62
CA GLY A 57 8.69 -0.20 -7.79
C GLY A 57 8.66 1.25 -8.27
N GLY A 58 9.51 1.57 -9.24
CA GLY A 58 9.61 2.93 -9.80
C GLY A 58 10.59 3.87 -9.07
N GLU A 59 10.98 3.54 -7.84
CA GLU A 59 12.08 4.20 -7.12
C GLU A 59 12.98 3.14 -6.45
N ALA A 60 14.14 3.56 -5.94
CA ALA A 60 14.98 2.69 -5.13
C ALA A 60 14.27 2.37 -3.81
N VAL A 61 14.02 1.09 -3.56
CA VAL A 61 13.39 0.63 -2.31
C VAL A 61 14.44 0.60 -1.19
N PRO A 62 14.27 1.35 -0.09
CA PRO A 62 15.22 1.32 1.02
C PRO A 62 15.25 -0.03 1.74
N ASP A 63 16.42 -0.44 2.24
CA ASP A 63 16.59 -1.70 2.98
C ASP A 63 15.67 -1.79 4.22
N SER A 64 15.45 -0.67 4.90
CA SER A 64 14.54 -0.58 6.04
C SER A 64 13.10 -0.89 5.67
N GLN A 65 12.67 -0.51 4.46
CA GLN A 65 11.33 -0.80 3.96
C GLN A 65 11.19 -2.30 3.62
N TRP A 66 12.22 -2.91 3.04
CA TRP A 66 12.24 -4.37 2.84
C TRP A 66 12.22 -5.14 4.15
N ALA A 67 12.96 -4.69 5.17
CA ALA A 67 12.95 -5.31 6.48
C ALA A 67 11.54 -5.31 7.09
N ARG A 68 10.85 -4.17 7.05
CA ARG A 68 9.48 -4.04 7.56
C ARG A 68 8.47 -4.90 6.80
N LEU A 69 8.56 -4.95 5.47
CA LEU A 69 7.68 -5.81 4.67
C LEU A 69 7.85 -7.30 4.99
N ARG A 70 9.07 -7.74 5.33
CA ARG A 70 9.34 -9.13 5.75
C ARG A 70 8.78 -9.49 7.13
N GLU A 71 8.52 -8.50 7.98
CA GLU A 71 7.93 -8.71 9.30
C GLU A 71 6.41 -8.91 9.23
N LEU A 72 5.78 -8.58 8.11
CA LEU A 72 4.35 -8.77 7.91
C LEU A 72 4.03 -10.27 7.73
N PRO A 73 2.92 -10.75 8.31
CA PRO A 73 2.42 -12.09 8.06
C PRO A 73 2.01 -12.23 6.60
N GLY A 74 2.33 -13.39 6.00
CA GLY A 74 1.92 -13.77 4.65
C GLY A 74 0.67 -14.62 4.62
#